data_AF-A0A9E8MUH7-F1
#
_entry.id   AF-A0A9E8MUH7-F1
#
_cell.length_a   1.000
_cell.length_b   1.000
_cell.length_c   1.000
_cell.angle_alpha   90.00
_cell.angle_beta   90.00
_cell.angle_gamma   90.00
#
_symmetry.space_group_name_H-M   'P 1'
#
loop_
_entity.id
_entity.type
_entity.pdbx_description
1 polymer ?
#
loop_
_entity_poly.entity_id
_entity_poly.type
_entity_poly.pdbx_seq_one_letter_code
_entity_poly.pdbx_strand_id
1 'polypeptide(L)'
;MTPAVGYAVRAPQTFSTNTSTKTVYTARYEGVPNNGAITIPITVGTDANVGTSIGDTAVTADDDQWNLIGNPYPSAIDVMSFLNEANNSTLLDGTVYIWTHNTPPNSAYPDPFYADYGANYTSSDYASINALGSTNTAATGGAAPTQYIASVKPSLY
;
A
#
# COMPACT_ATOMS: atom_id res chain seq x y z
N MET A 1 -10.91 16.14 3.31
CA MET A 1 -10.58 14.69 3.17
C MET A 1 -11.86 13.87 3.26
N THR A 2 -12.10 12.94 2.34
CA THR A 2 -13.26 12.04 2.41
C THR A 2 -13.04 10.99 3.50
N PRO A 3 -14.04 10.71 4.37
CA PRO A 3 -13.96 9.62 5.35
C PRO A 3 -13.48 8.31 4.73
N ALA A 4 -12.49 7.70 5.40
CA ALA A 4 -11.93 6.39 5.07
C ALA A 4 -11.43 6.20 3.62
N VAL A 5 -11.06 7.30 2.95
CA VAL A 5 -10.33 7.26 1.68
C VAL A 5 -8.84 7.46 1.95
N GLY A 6 -8.03 6.45 1.61
CA GLY A 6 -6.58 6.55 1.58
C GLY A 6 -6.09 7.26 0.33
N TYR A 7 -4.93 7.92 0.41
CA TYR A 7 -4.29 8.55 -0.73
C TYR A 7 -2.84 8.06 -0.84
N ALA A 8 -2.44 7.62 -2.02
CA ALA A 8 -1.04 7.40 -2.37
C ALA A 8 -0.56 8.58 -3.23
N VAL A 9 0.59 9.15 -2.91
CA VAL A 9 1.17 10.28 -3.65
C VAL A 9 2.58 9.91 -4.11
N ARG A 10 2.84 10.13 -5.39
CA ARG A 10 4.17 10.04 -5.98
C ARG A 10 4.75 11.45 -6.15
N ALA A 11 6.06 11.57 -5.98
CA ALA A 11 6.76 12.83 -6.25
C ALA A 11 6.60 13.27 -7.72
N PRO A 12 6.73 14.58 -8.03
CA PRO A 12 6.64 15.08 -9.40
C PRO A 12 7.61 14.38 -10.35
N GLN A 13 7.18 14.15 -11.61
CA GLN A 13 8.00 13.49 -12.63
C GLN A 13 9.27 14.29 -13.00
N THR A 14 9.34 15.57 -12.63
CA THR A 14 10.53 16.42 -12.80
C THR A 14 11.64 16.10 -11.80
N PHE A 15 11.39 15.26 -10.79
CA PHE A 15 12.39 14.90 -9.79
C PHE A 15 13.28 13.76 -10.30
N SER A 16 14.51 13.69 -9.77
CA SER A 16 15.48 12.66 -10.15
C SER A 16 14.97 11.26 -9.78
N THR A 17 15.17 10.29 -10.67
CA THR A 17 14.94 8.86 -10.40
C THR A 17 16.15 8.18 -9.74
N ASN A 18 17.26 8.90 -9.53
CA ASN A 18 18.43 8.39 -8.82
C ASN A 18 18.13 8.30 -7.31
N THR A 19 18.17 7.09 -6.74
CA THR A 19 17.89 6.83 -5.32
C THR A 19 18.83 7.54 -4.34
N SER A 20 20.00 7.98 -4.81
CA SER A 20 20.96 8.78 -4.03
C SER A 20 20.65 10.27 -4.04
N THR A 21 19.77 10.74 -4.93
CA THR A 21 19.38 12.15 -5.07
C THR A 21 17.97 12.34 -4.53
N LYS A 22 17.85 12.85 -3.30
CA LYS A 22 16.55 13.01 -2.62
C LYS A 22 16.15 14.48 -2.57
N THR A 23 14.92 14.78 -2.98
CA THR A 23 14.30 16.10 -2.86
C THR A 23 13.04 15.97 -2.04
N VAL A 24 12.85 16.88 -1.06
CA VAL A 24 11.64 16.89 -0.24
C VAL A 24 10.46 17.37 -1.09
N TYR A 25 9.42 16.55 -1.17
CA TYR A 25 8.11 16.94 -1.67
C TYR A 25 7.13 16.99 -0.50
N THR A 26 6.57 18.16 -0.21
CA THR A 26 5.56 18.32 0.84
C THR A 26 4.18 18.14 0.25
N ALA A 27 3.57 16.97 0.49
CA ALA A 27 2.16 16.76 0.20
C ALA A 27 1.31 17.42 1.30
N ARG A 28 0.36 18.28 0.92
CA ARG A 28 -0.58 18.91 1.86
C ARG A 28 -1.96 18.29 1.71
N TYR A 29 -2.48 17.78 2.82
CA TYR A 29 -3.86 17.31 2.93
C TYR A 29 -4.64 18.32 3.78
N GLU A 30 -5.64 18.95 3.18
CA GLU A 30 -6.50 19.91 3.86
C GLU A 30 -7.90 19.32 4.08
N GLY A 31 -8.50 19.67 5.22
CA GLY A 31 -9.86 19.29 5.57
C GLY A 31 -10.04 19.06 7.05
N VAL A 32 -11.29 18.84 7.43
CA VAL A 32 -11.66 18.49 8.81
C VAL A 32 -11.26 17.03 9.06
N PRO A 33 -10.55 16.73 10.15
CA PRO A 33 -10.27 15.34 10.55
C PRO A 33 -11.58 14.56 10.71
N ASN A 34 -11.64 13.38 10.10
CA ASN A 34 -12.77 12.49 10.27
C ASN A 34 -12.64 11.83 11.66
N ASN A 35 -13.63 12.02 12.51
CA ASN A 35 -13.67 11.45 13.86
C ASN A 35 -14.92 10.57 14.03
N GLY A 36 -14.86 9.63 14.96
CA GLY A 36 -15.93 8.65 15.21
C GLY A 36 -15.71 7.32 14.49
N ALA A 37 -16.60 6.36 14.76
CA ALA A 37 -16.57 5.05 14.14
C ALA A 37 -16.99 5.15 12.67
N ILE A 38 -16.08 4.79 11.76
CA ILE A 38 -16.33 4.74 10.32
C ILE A 38 -16.01 3.32 9.86
N THR A 39 -17.03 2.62 9.39
CA THR A 39 -16.93 1.24 8.93
C THR A 39 -16.87 1.22 7.40
N ILE A 40 -15.76 0.71 6.86
CA ILE A 40 -15.64 0.40 5.43
C ILE A 40 -15.47 -1.11 5.28
N PRO A 41 -16.30 -1.77 4.46
CA PRO A 41 -16.14 -3.20 4.22
C PRO A 41 -14.86 -3.46 3.41
N ILE A 42 -14.15 -4.52 3.77
CA ILE A 42 -13.15 -5.12 2.90
C ILE A 42 -13.89 -6.01 1.89
N THR A 43 -13.57 -5.86 0.61
CA THR A 43 -14.10 -6.70 -0.46
C THR A 43 -12.97 -7.47 -1.11
N VAL A 44 -13.19 -8.75 -1.38
CA VAL A 44 -12.31 -9.57 -2.21
C VAL A 44 -12.95 -9.73 -3.58
N GLY A 45 -12.12 -9.99 -4.59
CA GLY A 45 -12.56 -10.22 -5.96
C GLY A 45 -13.36 -11.50 -6.15
N THR A 46 -13.67 -11.80 -7.40
CA THR A 46 -14.48 -12.95 -7.80
C THR A 46 -13.71 -13.91 -8.69
N ASP A 47 -12.38 -13.85 -8.67
CA ASP A 47 -11.48 -14.54 -9.60
C ASP A 47 -11.82 -14.18 -11.07
N ALA A 48 -12.12 -12.90 -11.30
CA ALA A 48 -12.54 -12.43 -12.61
C ALA A 48 -11.40 -12.57 -13.63
N ASN A 49 -11.70 -13.16 -14.79
CA ASN A 49 -10.77 -13.33 -15.91
C ASN A 49 -9.57 -14.26 -15.64
N VAL A 50 -9.60 -15.09 -14.59
CA VAL A 50 -8.58 -16.12 -14.36
C VAL A 50 -8.38 -17.00 -15.60
N GLY A 51 -7.12 -17.25 -15.94
CA GLY A 51 -6.74 -18.03 -17.13
C GLY A 51 -6.68 -17.23 -18.42
N THR A 52 -6.97 -15.93 -18.38
CA THR A 52 -6.65 -14.99 -19.46
C THR A 52 -5.26 -14.36 -19.25
N SER A 53 -4.82 -13.55 -20.21
CA SER A 53 -3.59 -12.76 -20.08
C SER A 53 -3.84 -11.32 -20.48
N ILE A 54 -3.25 -10.39 -19.74
CA ILE A 54 -3.20 -8.97 -20.05
C ILE A 54 -1.73 -8.64 -20.32
N GLY A 55 -1.41 -8.25 -21.57
CA GLY A 55 -0.03 -8.17 -22.01
C GLY A 55 0.63 -9.57 -22.01
N ASP A 56 1.76 -9.69 -21.31
CA ASP A 56 2.49 -10.95 -21.10
C ASP A 56 2.16 -11.64 -19.75
N THR A 57 1.28 -11.04 -18.96
CA THR A 57 0.98 -11.46 -17.59
C THR A 57 -0.32 -12.24 -17.53
N ALA A 58 -0.26 -13.47 -17.02
CA ALA A 58 -1.43 -14.31 -16.82
C ALA A 58 -2.21 -13.89 -15.56
N VAL A 59 -3.53 -13.81 -15.67
CA VAL A 59 -4.41 -13.48 -14.54
C VAL A 59 -4.63 -14.72 -13.67
N THR A 60 -4.31 -14.59 -12.40
CA THR A 60 -4.46 -15.58 -11.33
C THR A 60 -5.61 -15.23 -10.40
N ALA A 61 -6.03 -16.17 -9.55
CA ALA A 61 -7.11 -15.94 -8.59
C ALA A 61 -6.76 -14.84 -7.57
N ASP A 62 -5.48 -14.72 -7.21
CA ASP A 62 -5.04 -13.76 -6.19
C ASP A 62 -5.00 -12.32 -6.70
N ASP A 63 -5.07 -12.11 -8.01
CA ASP A 63 -4.87 -10.80 -8.63
C ASP A 63 -5.99 -9.80 -8.29
N ASP A 64 -7.25 -10.24 -8.20
CA ASP A 64 -8.37 -9.35 -7.88
C ASP A 64 -8.72 -9.26 -6.37
N GLN A 65 -7.86 -9.78 -5.49
CA GLN A 65 -8.10 -9.89 -4.05
C GLN A 65 -7.41 -8.79 -3.21
N TRP A 66 -6.55 -7.97 -3.83
CA TRP A 66 -5.74 -6.97 -3.13
C TRP A 66 -6.53 -5.72 -2.73
N ASN A 67 -6.32 -5.24 -1.50
CA ASN A 67 -6.90 -4.00 -0.98
C ASN A 67 -5.79 -3.01 -0.60
N LEU A 68 -5.88 -1.77 -1.10
CA LEU A 68 -4.99 -0.69 -0.69
C LEU A 68 -5.64 0.11 0.46
N ILE A 69 -5.08 -0.03 1.67
CA ILE A 69 -5.60 0.60 2.88
C ILE A 69 -4.65 1.72 3.32
N GLY A 70 -5.20 2.93 3.49
CA GLY A 70 -4.49 4.06 4.11
C GLY A 70 -5.02 4.36 5.51
N ASN A 71 -4.21 5.00 6.35
CA ASN A 71 -4.61 5.48 7.67
C ASN A 71 -4.82 7.01 7.68
N PRO A 72 -6.05 7.51 7.47
CA PRO A 72 -6.35 8.94 7.50
C PRO A 72 -6.56 9.51 8.91
N TYR A 73 -6.44 8.69 9.96
CA TYR A 73 -6.75 9.07 11.35
C TYR A 73 -5.49 9.43 12.14
N PRO A 74 -5.57 10.30 13.17
CA PRO A 74 -4.43 10.74 13.97
C PRO A 74 -3.77 9.64 14.83
N SER A 75 -4.39 8.48 14.96
CA SER A 75 -3.88 7.31 15.67
C SER A 75 -3.36 6.24 14.70
N ALA A 76 -2.30 5.53 15.09
CA ALA A 76 -1.79 4.41 14.29
C ALA A 76 -2.78 3.23 14.27
N ILE A 77 -2.81 2.48 13.16
CA ILE A 77 -3.50 1.19 13.08
C ILE A 77 -2.51 0.12 13.56
N ASP A 78 -2.93 -0.71 14.51
CA ASP A 78 -2.17 -1.90 14.91
C ASP A 78 -2.53 -3.07 13.98
N VAL A 79 -1.53 -3.58 13.26
CA VAL A 79 -1.71 -4.63 12.25
C VAL A 79 -2.25 -5.92 12.85
N MET A 80 -1.82 -6.28 14.07
CA MET A 80 -2.28 -7.50 14.71
C MET A 80 -3.75 -7.38 15.11
N SER A 81 -4.15 -6.24 15.66
CA SER A 81 -5.54 -5.95 16.00
C SER A 81 -6.42 -5.92 14.74
N PHE A 82 -5.91 -5.34 13.66
CA PHE A 82 -6.60 -5.32 12.37
C PHE A 82 -6.81 -6.74 11.79
N LEU A 83 -5.78 -7.59 11.80
CA LEU A 83 -5.86 -8.95 11.27
C LEU A 83 -6.70 -9.89 12.16
N ASN A 84 -6.72 -9.67 13.47
CA ASN A 84 -7.48 -10.49 14.43
C ASN A 84 -8.91 -9.98 14.66
N GLU A 85 -9.30 -8.85 14.07
CA GLU A 85 -10.67 -8.39 14.15
C GLU A 85 -11.60 -9.42 13.48
N ALA A 86 -12.70 -9.77 14.15
CA ALA A 86 -13.48 -10.96 13.82
C ALA A 86 -13.89 -11.03 12.34
N ASN A 87 -14.32 -9.91 11.76
CA ASN A 87 -14.73 -9.85 10.34
C ASN A 87 -13.55 -9.94 9.36
N ASN A 88 -12.38 -9.43 9.76
CA ASN A 88 -11.19 -9.42 8.92
C ASN A 88 -10.51 -10.80 8.92
N SER A 89 -10.44 -11.45 10.08
CA SER A 89 -9.81 -12.77 10.25
C SER A 89 -10.45 -13.87 9.41
N THR A 90 -11.71 -13.70 9.00
CA THR A 90 -12.43 -14.65 8.12
C THR A 90 -12.27 -14.34 6.63
N LEU A 91 -11.80 -13.14 6.29
CA LEU A 91 -11.70 -12.64 4.91
C LEU A 91 -10.25 -12.51 4.43
N LEU A 92 -9.31 -12.23 5.33
CA LEU A 92 -7.91 -11.94 5.01
C LEU A 92 -7.01 -13.15 5.29
N ASP A 93 -6.00 -13.35 4.44
CA ASP A 93 -5.01 -14.43 4.58
C ASP A 93 -3.99 -14.22 5.72
N GLY A 94 -4.25 -13.27 6.61
CA GLY A 94 -3.44 -13.05 7.81
C GLY A 94 -2.09 -12.37 7.57
N THR A 95 -1.87 -11.75 6.40
CA THR A 95 -0.65 -10.99 6.10
C THR A 95 -0.97 -9.61 5.56
N VAL A 96 -0.31 -8.59 6.10
CA VAL A 96 -0.31 -7.21 5.56
C VAL A 96 1.02 -6.95 4.86
N TYR A 97 0.95 -6.31 3.70
CA TYR A 97 2.12 -5.88 2.94
C TYR A 97 2.25 -4.36 2.99
N ILE A 98 3.40 -3.86 3.44
CA ILE A 98 3.72 -2.44 3.53
C ILE A 98 4.71 -2.09 2.45
N TRP A 99 4.31 -1.22 1.53
CA TRP A 99 5.18 -0.74 0.47
C TRP A 99 6.16 0.30 1.01
N THR A 100 7.46 0.09 0.78
CA THR A 100 8.52 0.97 1.29
C THR A 100 9.29 1.70 0.22
N HIS A 101 9.04 1.38 -1.05
CA HIS A 101 9.46 2.11 -2.24
C HIS A 101 10.94 2.54 -2.21
N ASN A 102 11.83 1.56 -2.02
CA ASN A 102 13.28 1.80 -2.02
C ASN A 102 13.87 1.84 -3.43
N THR A 103 13.19 1.21 -4.39
CA THR A 103 13.69 0.95 -5.73
C THR A 103 12.87 1.73 -6.77
N PRO A 104 13.49 2.49 -7.68
CA PRO A 104 12.78 3.19 -8.74
C PRO A 104 12.09 2.20 -9.68
N PRO A 105 10.97 2.59 -10.31
CA PRO A 105 10.33 1.74 -11.30
C PRO A 105 11.25 1.49 -12.49
N ASN A 106 11.17 0.30 -13.07
CA ASN A 106 12.05 -0.16 -14.14
C ASN A 106 11.26 -1.00 -15.16
N SER A 107 11.59 -0.91 -16.45
CA SER A 107 10.99 -1.71 -17.51
C SER A 107 11.37 -3.19 -17.48
N ALA A 108 12.38 -3.56 -16.69
CA ALA A 108 12.79 -4.94 -16.47
C ALA A 108 11.96 -5.65 -15.39
N TYR A 109 11.12 -4.93 -14.65
CA TYR A 109 10.21 -5.55 -13.69
C TYR A 109 8.95 -6.03 -14.41
N PRO A 110 8.40 -7.20 -14.01
CA PRO A 110 7.20 -7.76 -14.65
C PRO A 110 6.03 -6.78 -14.63
N ASP A 111 5.21 -6.86 -15.67
CA ASP A 111 3.94 -6.13 -15.70
C ASP A 111 2.99 -6.65 -14.62
N PRO A 112 2.22 -5.77 -13.98
CA PRO A 112 1.11 -6.19 -13.14
C PRO A 112 -0.03 -6.69 -14.03
N PHE A 113 -0.91 -7.53 -13.48
CA PHE A 113 -2.05 -8.06 -14.23
C PHE A 113 -3.04 -6.98 -14.70
N TYR A 114 -2.99 -5.75 -14.16
CA TYR A 114 -3.93 -4.67 -14.51
C TYR A 114 -3.78 -4.16 -15.95
N ALA A 115 -2.54 -4.02 -16.44
CA ALA A 115 -2.21 -3.53 -17.78
C ALA A 115 -0.71 -3.68 -18.06
N ASP A 116 -0.34 -3.50 -19.33
CA ASP A 116 1.05 -3.35 -19.80
C ASP A 116 1.53 -1.91 -19.53
N TYR A 117 2.66 -1.76 -18.82
CA TYR A 117 3.25 -0.47 -18.50
C TYR A 117 4.72 -0.42 -18.91
N GLY A 118 5.15 0.75 -19.41
CA GLY A 118 6.57 0.95 -19.80
C GLY A 118 7.58 0.89 -18.64
N ALA A 119 7.14 0.91 -17.37
CA ALA A 119 7.98 0.69 -16.19
C ALA A 119 7.12 0.26 -14.99
N ASN A 120 7.58 -0.76 -14.26
CA ASN A 120 6.84 -1.38 -13.17
C ASN A 120 7.56 -1.24 -11.83
N TYR A 121 6.89 -1.56 -10.72
CA TYR A 121 7.50 -1.60 -9.38
C TYR A 121 7.84 -3.04 -9.00
N THR A 122 8.92 -3.23 -8.25
CA THR A 122 9.30 -4.57 -7.76
C THR A 122 8.52 -4.95 -6.51
N SER A 123 8.09 -6.21 -6.43
CA SER A 123 7.52 -6.79 -5.21
C SER A 123 8.52 -6.87 -4.04
N SER A 124 9.83 -6.77 -4.33
CA SER A 124 10.89 -6.74 -3.31
C SER A 124 10.82 -5.52 -2.39
N ASP A 125 10.08 -4.49 -2.77
CA ASP A 125 9.88 -3.27 -1.98
C ASP A 125 8.74 -3.39 -0.95
N TYR A 126 8.12 -4.56 -0.81
CA TYR A 126 7.12 -4.81 0.23
C TYR A 126 7.74 -5.50 1.45
N ALA A 127 7.54 -4.90 2.63
CA ALA A 127 7.66 -5.61 3.90
C ALA A 127 6.36 -6.37 4.18
N SER A 128 6.45 -7.58 4.71
CA SER A 128 5.31 -8.33 5.19
C SER A 128 5.22 -8.31 6.71
N ILE A 129 3.99 -8.29 7.23
CA ILE A 129 3.69 -8.39 8.66
C ILE A 129 2.57 -9.40 8.84
N ASN A 130 2.80 -10.42 9.67
CA ASN A 130 1.81 -11.42 10.06
C ASN A 130 2.04 -11.89 11.51
N ALA A 131 1.25 -12.87 11.96
CA ALA A 131 1.32 -13.39 13.33
C ALA A 131 2.66 -14.06 13.70
N LEU A 132 3.46 -14.46 12.72
CA LEU A 132 4.77 -15.08 12.93
C LEU A 132 5.91 -14.05 12.98
N GLY A 133 5.63 -12.80 12.63
CA GLY A 133 6.59 -11.70 12.67
C GLY A 133 6.50 -10.79 11.46
N SER A 134 7.51 -9.93 11.34
CA SER A 134 7.66 -9.00 10.22
C SER A 134 8.94 -9.28 9.46
N THR A 135 8.87 -9.20 8.13
CA THR A 135 10.06 -9.08 7.29
C THR A 135 10.41 -7.59 7.14
N ASN A 136 11.70 -7.28 7.22
CA ASN A 136 12.15 -5.89 7.13
C ASN A 136 12.12 -5.41 5.69
N THR A 137 11.60 -4.22 5.42
CA THR A 137 12.13 -3.38 4.33
C THR A 137 12.20 -1.91 4.76
N ALA A 138 13.40 -1.32 4.75
CA ALA A 138 13.72 0.04 4.34
C ALA A 138 15.16 0.33 4.78
N ALA A 139 16.05 0.53 3.80
CA ALA A 139 17.35 1.17 4.03
C ALA A 139 17.61 2.35 3.08
N THR A 140 16.75 2.61 2.08
CA THR A 140 16.72 3.92 1.42
C THR A 140 15.32 4.27 0.90
N GLY A 141 14.46 4.73 1.81
CA GLY A 141 13.10 5.20 1.49
C GLY A 141 12.29 5.71 2.69
N GLY A 142 12.64 5.31 3.92
CA GLY A 142 11.97 5.73 5.15
C GLY A 142 12.45 4.93 6.36
N ALA A 143 11.75 5.04 7.48
CA ALA A 143 11.94 4.12 8.61
C ALA A 143 11.42 2.72 8.23
N ALA A 144 12.07 1.67 8.74
CA ALA A 144 11.55 0.32 8.59
C ALA A 144 10.13 0.24 9.18
N PRO A 145 9.17 -0.38 8.47
CA PRO A 145 7.84 -0.60 8.96
C PRO A 145 7.86 -1.34 10.30
N THR A 146 6.89 -1.00 11.13
CA THR A 146 6.62 -1.67 12.39
C THR A 146 5.21 -2.26 12.33
N GLN A 147 4.77 -2.96 13.37
CA GLN A 147 3.37 -3.41 13.48
C GLN A 147 2.34 -2.26 13.48
N TYR A 148 2.80 -1.01 13.58
CA TYR A 148 1.95 0.17 13.62
C TYR A 148 1.99 0.92 12.28
N ILE A 149 0.85 0.99 11.61
CA ILE A 149 0.66 1.82 10.41
C ILE A 149 0.35 3.24 10.87
N ALA A 150 1.35 4.12 10.75
CA ALA A 150 1.26 5.50 11.22
C ALA A 150 0.16 6.31 10.49
N SER A 151 -0.31 7.35 11.19
CA SER A 151 -1.21 8.36 10.63
C SER A 151 -0.57 9.12 9.48
N VAL A 152 -1.35 9.41 8.43
CA VAL A 152 -1.05 10.54 7.54
C VAL A 152 -1.26 11.82 8.35
N LYS A 153 -0.18 12.47 8.81
CA LYS A 153 -0.26 13.72 9.59
C LYS A 153 -0.98 14.83 8.78
N PRO A 154 -2.20 15.26 9.16
CA PRO A 154 -2.76 16.50 8.68
C PRO A 154 -2.04 17.63 9.44
N SER A 155 -1.35 18.53 8.74
CA SER A 155 -0.84 19.74 9.38
C SER A 155 -2.00 20.71 9.57
N LEU A 156 -2.48 20.83 10.80
CA LEU A 156 -3.41 21.88 11.21
C LEU A 156 -2.61 23.18 11.37
N TYR A 157 -2.87 24.17 10.51
CA TYR A 157 -2.59 25.58 10.77
C TYR A 157 -3.92 26.30 10.92
#